data_AF-A0AAE1CSD6-F1
#
_entry.id   AF-A0AAE1CSD6-F1
#
_cell.length_a   1.000
_cell.length_b   1.000
_cell.length_c   1.000
_cell.angle_alpha   90.00
_cell.angle_beta   90.00
_cell.angle_gamma   90.00
#
_symmetry.space_group_name_H-M   'P 1'
#
loop_
_entity.id
_entity.type
_entity.pdbx_description
1 polymer ?
#
loop_
_entity_poly.entity_id
_entity_poly.type
_entity_poly.pdbx_seq_one_letter_code
_entity_poly.pdbx_strand_id
1 'polypeptide(L)'
;MTIFHDPNEVQTTLRWNKDGTPVETTQPKLVQQYNQYMGGCDLNDHMTRLHRSRRHYRWPGRLFIKFVVWASYNSYILYIS
;
A
#
# COMPACT_ATOMS: atom_id res chain seq x y z
N MET A 1 9.37 -8.02 20.54
CA MET A 1 9.74 -7.92 19.11
C MET A 1 11.24 -7.93 19.02
N THR A 2 11.84 -8.87 18.30
CA THR A 2 13.27 -8.91 18.01
C THR A 2 13.55 -8.14 16.73
N ILE A 3 14.51 -7.21 16.77
CA ILE A 3 14.92 -6.35 15.63
C ILE A 3 15.83 -7.13 14.65
N PHE A 4 16.21 -8.36 15.02
CA PHE A 4 17.05 -9.25 14.23
C PHE A 4 16.17 -10.30 13.56
N HIS A 5 16.11 -10.26 12.23
CA HIS A 5 15.58 -11.34 11.41
C HIS A 5 16.73 -12.28 11.08
N ASP A 6 16.55 -13.59 11.31
CA ASP A 6 17.53 -14.59 10.91
C ASP A 6 17.57 -14.66 9.37
N PRO A 7 18.73 -14.43 8.73
CA PRO A 7 18.85 -14.49 7.27
C PRO A 7 18.57 -15.89 6.69
N ASN A 8 18.59 -16.93 7.52
CA ASN A 8 18.28 -18.30 7.12
C ASN A 8 16.79 -18.64 7.19
N GLU A 9 15.97 -17.77 7.80
CA GLU A 9 14.54 -17.98 7.89
C GLU A 9 13.89 -17.64 6.54
N VAL A 10 13.69 -18.67 5.72
CA VAL A 10 13.12 -18.59 4.39
C VAL A 10 11.67 -19.09 4.37
N GLN A 11 10.85 -18.46 3.52
CA GLN A 11 9.48 -18.89 3.28
C GLN A 11 9.19 -18.99 1.79
N THR A 12 8.41 -20.00 1.40
CA THR A 12 7.90 -20.15 0.04
C THR A 12 6.70 -19.23 -0.18
N THR A 13 6.73 -18.47 -1.27
CA THR A 13 5.65 -17.56 -1.66
C THR A 13 5.38 -17.65 -3.14
N LEU A 14 4.13 -17.42 -3.53
CA LEU A 14 3.74 -17.37 -4.93
C LEU A 14 4.10 -16.00 -5.52
N ARG A 15 4.80 -16.01 -6.65
CA ARG A 15 5.04 -14.83 -7.49
C ARG A 15 4.49 -15.04 -8.88
N TRP A 16 4.05 -13.96 -9.50
CA TRP A 16 3.57 -14.00 -10.87
C TRP A 16 4.72 -13.80 -11.84
N ASN A 17 4.87 -14.74 -12.77
CA ASN A 17 5.74 -14.56 -13.93
C ASN A 17 5.13 -13.55 -14.91
N LYS A 18 5.96 -13.02 -15.82
CA LYS A 18 5.50 -12.16 -16.92
C LYS A 18 4.45 -12.85 -17.80
N ASP A 19 4.52 -14.18 -17.88
CA ASP A 19 3.59 -15.02 -18.62
C ASP A 19 2.24 -15.22 -17.90
N GLY A 20 2.07 -14.61 -16.72
CA GLY A 20 0.85 -14.70 -15.91
C GLY A 20 0.70 -16.03 -15.16
N THR A 21 1.72 -16.90 -15.16
CA THR A 21 1.73 -18.13 -14.38
C THR A 21 2.23 -17.88 -12.95
N PRO A 22 1.60 -18.46 -11.92
CA PRO A 22 2.13 -18.39 -10.56
C PRO A 22 3.31 -19.36 -10.41
N VAL A 23 4.41 -18.88 -9.85
CA VAL A 23 5.62 -19.64 -9.56
C VAL A 23 5.93 -19.56 -8.07
N GLU A 24 6.18 -20.71 -7.46
CA GLU A 24 6.66 -20.79 -6.10
C GLU A 24 8.12 -20.33 -6.04
N THR A 25 8.38 -19.29 -5.26
CA THR A 25 9.71 -18.72 -5.05
C THR A 25 10.01 -18.67 -3.56
N THR A 26 11.18 -19.16 -3.18
CA THR A 26 11.72 -19.06 -1.83
C THR A 26 12.31 -17.67 -1.62
N GLN A 27 11.85 -16.94 -0.60
CA GLN A 27 12.40 -15.64 -0.22
C GLN A 27 12.63 -15.55 1.30
N PRO A 28 13.55 -14.69 1.77
CA PRO A 28 13.72 -14.44 3.19
C PRO A 28 12.42 -13.90 3.82
N LYS A 29 12.08 -14.36 5.01
CA LYS A 29 10.87 -13.95 5.73
C LYS A 29 10.84 -12.44 6.00
N LEU A 30 12.00 -11.81 6.22
CA LEU A 30 12.14 -10.36 6.32
C LEU A 30 11.56 -9.64 5.08
N VAL A 31 11.91 -10.11 3.89
CA VAL A 31 11.47 -9.49 2.63
C VAL A 31 9.95 -9.62 2.47
N GLN A 32 9.40 -10.76 2.87
CA GLN A 32 7.96 -10.95 2.86
C GLN A 32 7.24 -10.01 3.83
N GLN A 33 7.70 -9.91 5.08
CA GLN A 33 7.11 -9.02 6.08
C GLN A 33 7.19 -7.56 5.61
N TYR A 34 8.32 -7.14 5.06
CA TYR A 34 8.46 -5.84 4.45
C TYR A 34 7.41 -5.61 3.35
N ASN A 35 7.31 -6.53 2.39
CA ASN A 35 6.34 -6.40 1.29
C ASN A 35 4.88 -6.40 1.78
N GLN A 36 4.57 -7.14 2.86
CA GLN A 36 3.24 -7.20 3.44
C GLN A 36 2.82 -5.86 4.08
N TYR A 37 3.74 -5.17 4.76
CA TYR A 37 3.40 -3.96 5.53
C TYR A 37 3.69 -2.64 4.81
N MET A 38 4.55 -2.63 3.78
CA MET A 38 4.96 -1.38 3.11
C MET A 38 3.90 -0.78 2.18
N GLY A 39 2.93 -1.57 1.70
CA GLY A 39 1.95 -1.13 0.70
C GLY A 39 0.90 -0.10 1.18
N GLY A 40 0.86 0.22 2.48
CA GLY A 40 -0.18 1.08 3.06
C GLY A 40 -0.21 2.50 2.49
N CYS A 41 0.96 3.12 2.27
CA CYS A 41 1.06 4.48 1.73
C CYS A 41 0.60 4.53 0.26
N ASP A 42 1.11 3.62 -0.57
CA ASP A 42 0.76 3.53 -1.98
C ASP A 42 -0.72 3.20 -2.19
N LEU A 43 -1.28 2.32 -1.34
CA LEU A 43 -2.70 2.02 -1.33
C LEU A 43 -3.53 3.27 -1.00
N ASN A 44 -3.12 4.05 0.01
CA ASN A 44 -3.79 5.30 0.37
C ASN A 44 -3.74 6.32 -0.78
N ASP A 45 -2.59 6.51 -1.44
CA ASP A 45 -2.50 7.45 -2.57
C ASP A 45 -3.31 6.97 -3.78
N HIS A 46 -3.39 5.65 -4.02
CA HIS A 46 -4.28 5.08 -5.03
C HIS A 46 -5.75 5.36 -4.69
N MET A 47 -6.20 5.05 -3.48
CA MET A 47 -7.59 5.26 -3.05
C MET A 47 -7.98 6.74 -3.05
N THR A 48 -7.04 7.63 -2.73
CA THR A 48 -7.27 9.08 -2.69
C THR A 48 -6.91 9.81 -3.98
N ARG A 49 -6.66 9.05 -5.05
CA ARG A 49 -6.25 9.61 -6.35
C ARG A 49 -7.35 10.51 -6.91
N LEU A 50 -7.05 11.80 -7.00
CA LEU A 50 -7.93 12.76 -7.65
C LEU A 50 -8.01 12.45 -9.15
N HIS A 51 -9.24 12.26 -9.67
CA HIS A 51 -9.45 12.09 -11.11
C HIS A 51 -8.91 13.31 -11.88
N ARG A 52 -8.01 13.05 -12.84
CA ARG A 52 -7.34 14.08 -13.67
C ARG A 52 -8.30 14.95 -14.48
N SER A 53 -9.57 14.54 -14.66
CA SER A 53 -10.54 15.24 -15.52
C SER A 53 -11.06 16.56 -14.94
N ARG A 54 -10.87 16.84 -13.65
CA ARG A 54 -11.30 18.12 -13.05
C ARG A 54 -10.25 19.20 -13.31
N ARG A 55 -10.21 19.68 -14.56
CA ARG A 55 -9.35 20.73 -15.12
C ARG A 55 -9.34 22.06 -14.35
N HIS A 56 -10.23 22.26 -13.37
CA HIS A 56 -10.51 23.55 -12.72
C HIS A 56 -9.95 23.76 -11.31
N TYR A 57 -9.31 22.78 -10.66
CA TYR A 57 -8.73 23.05 -9.34
C TYR A 57 -7.36 23.70 -9.46
N ARG A 58 -7.27 24.98 -9.09
CA ARG A 58 -6.00 25.61 -8.68
C ARG A 58 -5.36 24.74 -7.58
N TRP A 59 -4.02 24.75 -7.50
CA TRP A 59 -3.27 23.87 -6.58
C TRP A 59 -3.77 23.89 -5.11
N PRO A 60 -4.26 25.01 -4.53
CA PRO A 60 -4.78 25.00 -3.16
C PRO A 60 -6.08 24.20 -3.03
N GLY A 61 -6.96 24.27 -4.03
CA GLY A 61 -8.22 23.52 -4.04
C GLY A 61 -7.99 22.02 -4.16
N ARG A 62 -6.91 21.59 -4.84
CA ARG A 62 -6.51 20.18 -4.89
C ARG A 62 -6.09 19.66 -3.52
N LEU A 63 -5.33 20.45 -2.75
CA LEU A 63 -4.94 20.10 -1.40
C LEU A 63 -6.15 20.03 -0.47
N PHE A 64 -7.05 21.01 -0.54
CA PHE A 64 -8.27 21.01 0.26
C PHE A 64 -9.09 19.74 0.05
N ILE A 65 -9.33 19.35 -1.21
CA ILE A 65 -10.07 18.12 -1.51
C ILE A 65 -9.31 16.88 -1.02
N LYS A 66 -7.98 16.84 -1.17
CA LYS A 66 -7.17 15.72 -0.66
C LYS A 66 -7.30 15.57 0.86
N PHE A 67 -7.31 16.68 1.61
CA PHE A 67 -7.53 16.66 3.05
C PHE A 67 -8.93 16.19 3.43
N VAL A 68 -9.98 16.64 2.73
CA VAL A 68 -11.35 16.18 2.97
C VAL A 68 -11.47 14.66 2.72
N VAL A 69 -10.88 14.17 1.64
CA VAL A 69 -10.90 12.73 1.32
C VAL A 69 -10.17 11.92 2.40
N TRP A 70 -8.98 12.35 2.83
CA TRP A 70 -8.27 11.71 3.95
C TRP A 70 -9.06 11.72 5.26
N ALA A 71 -9.68 12.85 5.60
CA ALA A 71 -10.50 12.97 6.81
C ALA A 71 -11.68 11.98 6.78
N SER A 72 -12.36 11.83 5.64
CA SER A 72 -13.44 10.86 5.47
C SER A 72 -12.96 9.42 5.67
N TYR A 73 -11.85 9.02 5.04
CA TYR A 73 -11.28 7.67 5.24
C TYR A 73 -10.87 7.43 6.70
N ASN A 74 -10.22 8.40 7.34
CA ASN A 74 -9.83 8.29 8.74
C ASN A 74 -11.05 8.21 9.67
N SER A 75 -12.11 8.99 9.41
CA SER A 75 -13.36 8.90 10.19
C SER A 75 -14.04 7.53 10.03
N TYR A 76 -13.98 6.95 8.83
CA TYR A 76 -14.53 5.62 8.57
C TYR A 76 -13.75 4.53 9.33
N ILE A 77 -12.42 4.61 9.32
CA ILE A 77 -11.56 3.71 10.09
C ILE A 77 -11.89 3.84 11.59
N LEU A 78 -11.98 5.06 12.13
CA LEU A 78 -12.31 5.29 13.55
C LEU A 78 -13.72 4.85 13.94
N TYR A 79 -14.67 4.84 13.00
CA TYR A 79 -16.03 4.37 13.24
C TYR A 79 -16.12 2.84 13.29
N ILE A 80 -15.31 2.15 12.47
CA ILE A 80 -15.33 0.69 12.36
C ILE A 80 -14.34 0.01 13.31
N SER A 81 -13.22 0.67 13.61
CA SER A 81 -12.17 0.16 14.50
C SER A 81 -12.60 0.17 15.96
#